data_AF-A0A2V3XYQ5-F1
#
_entry.id   AF-A0A2V3XYQ5-F1
#
_cell.length_a   1.000
_cell.length_b   1.000
_cell.length_c   1.000
_cell.angle_alpha   90.00
_cell.angle_beta   90.00
_cell.angle_gamma   90.00
#
_symmetry.space_group_name_H-M   'P 1'
#
loop_
_entity.id
_entity.type
_entity.pdbx_description
1 polymer ?
#
loop_
_entity_poly.entity_id
_entity_poly.type
_entity_poly.pdbx_seq_one_letter_code
_entity_poly.pdbx_strand_id
1 'polypeptide(L)'
;MEYEHQLSNLIYDYLLNRFRFGYYQYGDNLPTVEVFCSQFNVSVHPIWAALRRLRTDGYIDMKNGRITKVIYKQTEQDCREVVIDYFSRRWRAYLDIYQTTEWFYVPFMIEGFSRMNEKDLSYITQLAERADADDMILFYSFAMQKVRNPLLMNLFWETSLFLGYPFAKSGFRPYDYDAGLGRQQLRSLVHLIKEGSWDDVRDTLIQHQRSVKDGLIVNMEPQIRRIPVHEQIPFIWRVYNSHPQVCYDLASHLLHEMYMGEYRKKEFLPSYNKMAKRFGASVSTVRRTVSMLNRIGAAESINGKGTRILSTGECCSPDFTSPVIRRNLSFLVQSLELLMYTCEKVSYHFFQHLLPEEREELINRFEENRSCGRGRLSIHTYLYYISRYSRIQAVRQIYGTVYGQFLWGYPLRISSGAESDMVQRGVDFTASMIRHMKENEVEQCVEAVKMYIQEEQPYGINYLKQHGIAEEELRSSSPIRLMILDE
;
A
#
# COMPACT_ATOMS: atom_id res chain seq x y z
N MET A 1 -21.88 -9.14 -2.61
CA MET A 1 -22.47 -7.82 -2.95
C MET A 1 -21.49 -6.66 -2.87
N GLU A 2 -21.19 -6.02 -1.73
CA GLU A 2 -20.37 -4.77 -1.73
C GLU A 2 -18.89 -4.91 -2.21
N TYR A 3 -18.14 -5.92 -1.78
CA TYR A 3 -16.79 -6.24 -2.28
C TYR A 3 -16.77 -6.64 -3.75
N GLU A 4 -17.71 -7.47 -4.21
CA GLU A 4 -17.82 -7.83 -5.64
C GLU A 4 -18.12 -6.60 -6.49
N HIS A 5 -18.90 -5.66 -5.95
CA HIS A 5 -19.14 -4.36 -6.57
C HIS A 5 -17.87 -3.50 -6.60
N GLN A 6 -17.05 -3.50 -5.56
CA GLN A 6 -15.75 -2.82 -5.55
C GLN A 6 -14.77 -3.42 -6.55
N LEU A 7 -14.66 -4.76 -6.59
CA LEU A 7 -13.84 -5.48 -7.57
C LEU A 7 -14.31 -5.15 -9.00
N SER A 8 -15.61 -5.24 -9.26
CA SER A 8 -16.19 -4.91 -10.55
C SER A 8 -15.92 -3.46 -10.96
N ASN A 9 -16.02 -2.51 -10.01
CA ASN A 9 -15.67 -1.11 -10.27
C ASN A 9 -14.20 -0.94 -10.64
N LEU A 10 -13.29 -1.62 -9.94
CA LEU A 10 -11.86 -1.54 -10.25
C LEU A 10 -11.54 -2.12 -11.63
N ILE A 11 -12.11 -3.28 -11.96
CA ILE A 11 -11.94 -3.91 -13.27
C ILE A 11 -12.51 -3.00 -14.36
N TYR A 12 -13.69 -2.41 -14.11
CA TYR A 12 -14.30 -1.46 -15.02
C TYR A 12 -13.42 -0.23 -15.22
N ASP A 13 -12.94 0.42 -14.17
CA ASP A 13 -12.10 1.62 -14.24
C ASP A 13 -10.77 1.33 -14.95
N TYR A 14 -10.18 0.17 -14.68
CA TYR A 14 -8.97 -0.31 -15.38
C TYR A 14 -9.19 -0.43 -16.89
N LEU A 15 -10.23 -1.17 -17.30
CA LEU A 15 -10.53 -1.39 -18.71
C LEU A 15 -10.94 -0.08 -19.38
N LEU A 16 -11.75 0.74 -18.71
CA LEU A 16 -12.16 2.06 -19.19
C LEU A 16 -10.96 2.95 -19.51
N ASN A 17 -9.96 2.99 -18.63
CA ASN A 17 -8.75 3.76 -18.89
C ASN A 17 -7.95 3.19 -20.08
N ARG A 18 -7.89 1.87 -20.25
CA ARG A 18 -7.30 1.25 -21.45
C ARG A 18 -8.02 1.67 -22.74
N PHE A 19 -9.35 1.73 -22.76
CA PHE A 19 -10.07 2.29 -23.92
C PHE A 19 -9.73 3.76 -24.16
N ARG A 20 -9.79 4.57 -23.11
CA ARG A 20 -9.57 6.03 -23.17
C ARG A 20 -8.15 6.41 -23.60
N PHE A 21 -7.16 5.63 -23.20
CA PHE A 21 -5.75 5.82 -23.57
C PHE A 21 -5.40 5.18 -24.92
N GLY A 22 -6.38 4.59 -25.63
CA GLY A 22 -6.15 3.98 -26.94
C GLY A 22 -5.39 2.65 -26.89
N TYR A 23 -5.39 1.94 -25.75
CA TYR A 23 -4.88 0.57 -25.68
C TYR A 23 -5.70 -0.37 -26.56
N TYR A 24 -7.03 -0.25 -26.46
CA TYR A 24 -7.99 -1.01 -27.27
C TYR A 24 -8.58 -0.10 -28.35
N GLN A 25 -8.39 -0.47 -29.61
CA GLN A 25 -8.85 0.27 -30.78
C GLN A 25 -10.15 -0.31 -31.34
N TYR A 26 -10.86 0.50 -32.14
CA TYR A 26 -12.09 0.06 -32.80
C TYR A 26 -11.85 -1.18 -33.66
N GLY A 27 -12.66 -2.22 -33.45
CA GLY A 27 -12.56 -3.48 -34.18
C GLY A 27 -11.70 -4.55 -33.50
N ASP A 28 -10.94 -4.19 -32.46
CA ASP A 28 -10.18 -5.14 -31.65
C ASP A 28 -11.09 -6.17 -30.99
N ASN A 29 -10.52 -7.34 -30.72
CA ASN A 29 -11.15 -8.36 -29.92
C ASN A 29 -10.67 -8.19 -28.47
N LEU A 30 -11.59 -8.21 -27.51
CA LEU A 30 -11.19 -8.29 -26.11
C LEU A 30 -10.80 -9.74 -25.74
N PRO A 31 -9.89 -9.89 -24.75
CA PRO A 31 -9.64 -11.16 -24.10
C PRO A 31 -10.91 -11.86 -23.62
N THR A 32 -10.86 -13.18 -23.51
CA THR A 32 -11.98 -13.95 -22.99
C THR A 32 -12.17 -13.72 -21.48
N VAL A 33 -13.32 -14.10 -20.96
CA VAL A 33 -13.59 -13.99 -19.52
C VAL A 33 -12.62 -14.83 -18.71
N GLU A 34 -12.21 -16.00 -19.21
CA GLU A 34 -11.22 -16.86 -18.57
C GLU A 34 -9.84 -16.19 -18.49
N VAL A 35 -9.43 -15.49 -19.56
CA VAL A 35 -8.20 -14.70 -19.57
C VAL A 35 -8.32 -13.58 -18.53
N PHE A 36 -9.42 -12.82 -18.51
CA PHE A 36 -9.62 -11.77 -17.50
C PHE A 36 -9.67 -12.31 -16.06
N CYS A 37 -10.33 -13.45 -15.81
CA CYS A 37 -10.36 -14.06 -14.48
C CYS A 37 -8.94 -14.40 -14.01
N SER A 38 -8.12 -14.92 -14.92
CA SER A 38 -6.72 -15.24 -14.65
C SER A 38 -5.88 -13.96 -14.47
N GLN A 39 -6.15 -12.94 -15.30
CA GLN A 39 -5.47 -11.65 -15.30
C GLN A 39 -5.69 -10.88 -14.00
N PHE A 40 -6.90 -10.90 -13.43
CA PHE A 40 -7.24 -10.19 -12.19
C PHE A 40 -7.20 -11.10 -10.95
N ASN A 41 -7.05 -12.41 -11.14
CA ASN A 41 -7.20 -13.44 -10.12
C ASN A 41 -8.54 -13.31 -9.35
N VAL A 42 -9.64 -13.25 -10.10
CA VAL A 42 -11.01 -13.10 -9.56
C VAL A 42 -11.95 -14.14 -10.14
N SER A 43 -13.10 -14.33 -9.50
CA SER A 43 -14.19 -15.12 -10.07
C SER A 43 -14.82 -14.43 -11.28
N VAL A 44 -15.59 -15.19 -12.06
CA VAL A 44 -16.27 -14.68 -13.27
C VAL A 44 -17.26 -13.54 -13.00
N HIS A 45 -17.82 -13.43 -11.79
CA HIS A 45 -18.89 -12.47 -11.49
C HIS A 45 -18.45 -11.00 -11.59
N PRO A 46 -17.37 -10.55 -10.91
CA PRO A 46 -16.84 -9.19 -11.08
C PRO A 46 -16.48 -8.83 -12.52
N ILE A 47 -15.92 -9.78 -13.29
CA ILE A 47 -15.61 -9.58 -14.71
C ILE A 47 -16.88 -9.32 -15.51
N TRP A 48 -17.90 -10.18 -15.38
CA TRP A 48 -19.17 -10.00 -16.08
C TRP A 48 -19.87 -8.70 -15.72
N ALA A 49 -19.84 -8.32 -14.45
CA ALA A 49 -20.42 -7.04 -14.01
C ALA A 49 -19.71 -5.84 -14.68
N ALA A 50 -18.37 -5.86 -14.76
CA ALA A 50 -17.59 -4.82 -15.44
C ALA A 50 -17.86 -4.79 -16.96
N LEU A 51 -17.86 -5.95 -17.63
CA LEU A 51 -18.12 -6.04 -19.07
C LEU A 51 -19.55 -5.62 -19.43
N ARG A 52 -20.56 -5.99 -18.63
CA ARG A 52 -21.95 -5.54 -18.84
C ARG A 52 -22.06 -4.02 -18.74
N ARG A 53 -21.32 -3.41 -17.81
CA ARG A 53 -21.25 -1.95 -17.67
C ARG A 53 -20.58 -1.32 -18.88
N LEU A 54 -19.42 -1.81 -19.32
CA LEU A 54 -18.75 -1.34 -20.55
C LEU A 54 -19.64 -1.42 -21.79
N ARG A 55 -20.43 -2.49 -21.92
CA ARG A 55 -21.44 -2.63 -22.99
C ARG A 55 -22.52 -1.55 -22.89
N THR A 56 -23.05 -1.34 -21.68
CA THR A 56 -24.10 -0.32 -21.42
C THR A 56 -23.59 1.08 -21.74
N ASP A 57 -22.33 1.35 -21.40
CA ASP A 57 -21.67 2.63 -21.64
C ASP A 57 -21.15 2.76 -23.10
N GLY A 58 -21.40 1.76 -23.96
CA GLY A 58 -21.15 1.83 -25.40
C GLY A 58 -19.72 1.51 -25.85
N TYR A 59 -18.90 0.90 -25.00
CA TYR A 59 -17.50 0.59 -25.33
C TYR A 59 -17.33 -0.68 -26.17
N ILE A 60 -18.20 -1.67 -25.96
CA ILE A 60 -18.08 -3.02 -26.55
C ILE A 60 -19.41 -3.58 -27.08
N ASP A 61 -19.34 -4.42 -28.12
CA ASP A 61 -20.43 -5.33 -28.52
C ASP A 61 -20.18 -6.72 -27.92
N MET A 62 -21.12 -7.18 -27.09
CA MET A 62 -21.02 -8.44 -26.35
C MET A 62 -22.31 -9.24 -26.57
N LYS A 63 -22.19 -10.40 -27.23
CA LYS A 63 -23.29 -11.34 -27.55
C LYS A 63 -22.91 -12.75 -27.14
N ASN A 64 -23.90 -13.54 -26.73
CA ASN A 64 -23.67 -14.92 -26.29
C ASN A 64 -22.99 -15.74 -27.40
N GLY A 65 -21.89 -16.41 -27.06
CA GLY A 65 -21.15 -17.29 -27.99
C GLY A 65 -20.33 -16.59 -29.07
N ARG A 66 -20.17 -15.26 -29.02
CA ARG A 66 -19.29 -14.50 -29.92
C ARG A 66 -18.18 -13.82 -29.14
N ILE A 67 -17.04 -13.64 -29.80
CA ILE A 67 -15.92 -12.84 -29.28
C ILE A 67 -16.41 -11.40 -29.06
N THR A 68 -16.11 -10.86 -27.88
CA THR A 68 -16.43 -9.48 -27.51
C THR A 68 -15.59 -8.52 -28.35
N LYS A 69 -16.25 -7.61 -29.07
CA LYS A 69 -15.57 -6.65 -29.96
C LYS A 69 -15.63 -5.24 -29.42
N VAL A 70 -14.57 -4.47 -29.67
CA VAL A 70 -14.51 -3.06 -29.34
C VAL A 70 -15.26 -2.25 -30.39
N ILE A 71 -16.26 -1.48 -29.95
CA ILE A 71 -17.06 -0.59 -30.81
C ILE A 71 -16.82 0.89 -30.52
N TYR A 72 -16.09 1.19 -29.45
CA TYR A 72 -15.66 2.53 -29.10
C TYR A 72 -14.76 3.11 -30.19
N LYS A 73 -15.10 4.33 -30.64
CA LYS A 73 -14.30 5.09 -31.60
C LYS A 73 -13.86 6.38 -30.93
N GLN A 74 -12.58 6.70 -31.06
CA GLN A 74 -12.02 7.98 -30.66
C GLN A 74 -11.02 8.43 -31.72
N THR A 75 -10.91 9.74 -31.94
CA THR A 75 -9.84 10.28 -32.77
C THR A 75 -8.51 10.30 -31.99
N GLU A 76 -7.38 10.42 -32.68
CA GLU A 76 -6.09 10.58 -32.01
C GLU A 76 -6.04 11.86 -31.15
N GLN A 77 -6.70 12.94 -31.60
CA GLN A 77 -6.80 14.18 -30.84
C GLN A 77 -7.61 13.98 -29.56
N ASP A 78 -8.77 13.32 -29.63
CA ASP A 78 -9.59 13.05 -28.44
C ASP A 78 -8.82 12.19 -27.42
N CYS A 79 -8.10 11.16 -27.90
CA CYS A 79 -7.24 10.33 -27.06
C CYS A 79 -6.19 11.19 -26.34
N ARG A 80 -5.48 12.04 -27.09
CA ARG A 80 -4.46 12.93 -26.55
C ARG A 80 -5.02 13.87 -25.49
N GLU A 81 -6.18 14.48 -25.73
CA GLU A 81 -6.82 15.37 -24.75
C GLU A 81 -7.24 14.64 -23.48
N VAL A 82 -7.73 13.41 -23.58
CA VAL A 82 -8.09 12.58 -22.41
C VAL A 82 -6.85 12.22 -21.60
N VAL A 83 -5.74 11.86 -22.26
CA VAL A 83 -4.47 11.56 -21.60
C VAL A 83 -3.94 12.81 -20.90
N ILE A 84 -3.88 13.96 -21.59
CA ILE A 84 -3.43 15.23 -20.99
C ILE A 84 -4.30 15.60 -19.78
N ASP A 85 -5.64 15.48 -19.87
CA ASP A 85 -6.53 15.75 -18.74
C ASP A 85 -6.25 14.83 -17.54
N TYR A 86 -6.07 13.53 -17.80
CA TYR A 86 -5.78 12.53 -16.78
C TYR A 86 -4.54 12.91 -15.96
N PHE A 87 -3.43 13.24 -16.65
CA PHE A 87 -2.17 13.62 -15.99
C PHE A 87 -2.26 15.01 -15.38
N SER A 88 -2.92 15.99 -16.02
CA SER A 88 -3.01 17.36 -15.50
C SER A 88 -3.68 17.42 -14.13
N ARG A 89 -4.71 16.60 -13.93
CA ARG A 89 -5.43 16.48 -12.65
C ARG A 89 -4.64 15.73 -11.59
N ARG A 90 -3.54 15.06 -11.93
CA ARG A 90 -2.73 14.23 -11.02
C ARG A 90 -1.29 14.70 -10.88
N TRP A 91 -0.87 15.68 -11.68
CA TRP A 91 0.54 16.03 -11.91
C TRP A 91 1.32 16.28 -10.62
N ARG A 92 0.70 16.94 -9.64
CA ARG A 92 1.36 17.20 -8.35
C ARG A 92 1.64 15.91 -7.57
N ALA A 93 0.62 15.06 -7.40
CA ALA A 93 0.78 13.78 -6.71
C ALA A 93 1.65 12.80 -7.50
N TYR A 94 1.63 12.92 -8.82
CA TYR A 94 2.44 12.14 -9.73
C TYR A 94 3.94 12.37 -9.49
N LEU A 95 4.39 13.63 -9.48
CA LEU A 95 5.78 13.98 -9.21
C LEU A 95 6.21 13.57 -7.79
N ASP A 96 5.31 13.77 -6.82
CA ASP A 96 5.54 13.40 -5.41
C ASP A 96 5.72 11.87 -5.23
N ILE A 97 4.97 11.04 -5.97
CA ILE A 97 5.18 9.59 -6.00
C ILE A 97 6.53 9.23 -6.62
N TYR A 98 6.86 9.77 -7.81
CA TYR A 98 8.12 9.44 -8.49
C TYR A 98 9.36 9.82 -7.70
N GLN A 99 9.29 10.86 -6.87
CA GLN A 99 10.37 11.19 -5.94
C GLN A 99 10.67 10.06 -4.95
N THR A 100 9.68 9.21 -4.67
CA THR A 100 9.77 8.16 -3.64
C THR A 100 9.86 6.74 -4.18
N THR A 101 9.70 6.53 -5.50
CA THR A 101 9.73 5.17 -6.09
C THR A 101 11.06 4.47 -5.83
N GLU A 102 12.15 5.22 -5.83
CA GLU A 102 13.49 4.72 -5.50
C GLU A 102 13.53 4.13 -4.08
N TRP A 103 12.86 4.77 -3.12
CA TRP A 103 12.88 4.36 -1.71
C TRP A 103 11.93 3.21 -1.43
N PHE A 104 10.77 3.21 -2.10
CA PHE A 104 9.72 2.24 -1.84
C PHE A 104 9.87 0.97 -2.66
N TYR A 105 10.43 1.00 -3.86
CA TYR A 105 10.38 -0.16 -4.76
C TYR A 105 11.74 -0.80 -5.06
N VAL A 106 12.82 -0.01 -5.17
CA VAL A 106 14.14 -0.57 -5.50
C VAL A 106 14.59 -1.64 -4.50
N PRO A 107 14.47 -1.45 -3.16
CA PRO A 107 14.82 -2.49 -2.19
C PRO A 107 14.05 -3.80 -2.41
N PHE A 108 12.76 -3.73 -2.73
CA PHE A 108 11.95 -4.93 -3.00
C PHE A 108 12.21 -5.54 -4.37
N MET A 109 12.59 -4.75 -5.37
CA MET A 109 13.03 -5.28 -6.65
C MET A 109 14.28 -6.14 -6.46
N ILE A 110 15.27 -5.62 -5.71
CA ILE A 110 16.50 -6.36 -5.39
C ILE A 110 16.18 -7.65 -4.62
N GLU A 111 15.37 -7.56 -3.56
CA GLU A 111 14.91 -8.73 -2.79
C GLU A 111 14.14 -9.73 -3.67
N GLY A 112 13.34 -9.22 -4.60
CA GLY A 112 12.59 -10.03 -5.55
C GLY A 112 13.50 -10.79 -6.51
N PHE A 113 14.50 -10.10 -7.08
CA PHE A 113 15.48 -10.68 -7.98
C PHE A 113 16.38 -11.69 -7.26
N SER A 114 16.80 -11.42 -6.02
CA SER A 114 17.66 -12.33 -5.25
C SER A 114 17.00 -13.65 -4.89
N ARG A 115 15.66 -13.71 -4.89
CA ARG A 115 14.86 -14.91 -4.63
C ARG A 115 14.52 -15.72 -5.89
N MET A 116 14.97 -15.29 -7.08
CA MET A 116 14.67 -15.97 -8.33
C MET A 116 15.50 -17.25 -8.51
N ASN A 117 14.86 -18.31 -9.01
CA ASN A 117 15.55 -19.51 -9.48
C ASN A 117 15.85 -19.44 -11.00
N GLU A 118 16.50 -20.47 -11.55
CA GLU A 118 16.86 -20.51 -12.98
C GLU A 118 15.67 -20.41 -13.95
N LYS A 119 14.51 -20.97 -13.59
CA LYS A 119 13.29 -20.86 -14.41
C LYS A 119 12.76 -19.44 -14.41
N ASP A 120 12.80 -18.79 -13.25
CA ASP A 120 12.40 -17.39 -13.07
C ASP A 120 13.32 -16.47 -13.88
N LEU A 121 14.64 -16.71 -13.83
CA LEU A 121 15.63 -15.97 -14.61
C LEU A 121 15.41 -16.12 -16.11
N SER A 122 15.04 -17.32 -16.55
CA SER A 122 14.70 -17.60 -17.95
C SER A 122 13.44 -16.83 -18.38
N TYR A 123 12.41 -16.77 -17.54
CA TYR A 123 11.20 -16.00 -17.80
C TYR A 123 11.47 -14.49 -17.91
N ILE A 124 12.19 -13.89 -16.96
CA ILE A 124 12.52 -12.46 -17.05
C ILE A 124 13.48 -12.16 -18.21
N THR A 125 14.31 -13.12 -18.63
CA THR A 125 15.13 -12.99 -19.85
C THR A 125 14.22 -12.89 -21.08
N GLN A 126 13.17 -13.72 -21.19
CA GLN A 126 12.21 -13.63 -22.30
C GLN A 126 11.47 -12.28 -22.32
N LEU A 127 11.05 -11.79 -21.15
CA LEU A 127 10.45 -10.45 -21.03
C LEU A 127 11.43 -9.36 -21.47
N ALA A 128 12.71 -9.47 -21.09
CA ALA A 128 13.76 -8.54 -21.49
C ALA A 128 14.04 -8.58 -23.00
N GLU A 129 13.88 -9.73 -23.65
CA GLU A 129 14.07 -9.87 -25.10
C GLU A 129 12.92 -9.23 -25.90
N ARG A 130 11.67 -9.37 -25.44
CA ARG A 130 10.53 -8.70 -26.07
C ARG A 130 10.58 -7.20 -25.81
N ALA A 131 10.62 -6.84 -24.52
CA ALA A 131 10.67 -5.48 -23.99
C ALA A 131 9.57 -4.55 -24.53
N ASP A 132 8.36 -5.07 -24.73
CA ASP A 132 7.21 -4.21 -24.98
C ASP A 132 6.79 -3.48 -23.69
N ALA A 133 5.95 -2.45 -23.80
CA ALA A 133 5.48 -1.69 -22.64
C ALA A 133 4.80 -2.57 -21.58
N ASP A 134 4.05 -3.59 -22.01
CA ASP A 134 3.43 -4.58 -21.13
C ASP A 134 4.47 -5.52 -20.49
N ASP A 135 5.56 -5.87 -21.19
CA ASP A 135 6.64 -6.70 -20.63
C ASP A 135 7.42 -5.97 -19.52
N MET A 136 7.60 -4.65 -19.62
CA MET A 136 8.28 -3.86 -18.59
C MET A 136 7.58 -3.96 -17.23
N ILE A 137 6.26 -3.76 -17.22
CA ILE A 137 5.49 -3.86 -15.99
C ILE A 137 5.39 -5.31 -15.52
N LEU A 138 5.36 -6.29 -16.43
CA LEU A 138 5.45 -7.70 -16.08
C LEU A 138 6.75 -8.05 -15.40
N PHE A 139 7.88 -7.60 -15.95
CA PHE A 139 9.22 -7.82 -15.42
C PHE A 139 9.33 -7.38 -13.95
N TYR A 140 8.93 -6.14 -13.66
CA TYR A 140 8.98 -5.62 -12.29
C TYR A 140 7.91 -6.24 -11.38
N SER A 141 6.69 -6.48 -11.88
CA SER A 141 5.65 -7.13 -11.09
C SER A 141 6.04 -8.55 -10.70
N PHE A 142 6.70 -9.29 -11.59
CA PHE A 142 7.19 -10.63 -11.33
C PHE A 142 8.27 -10.65 -10.25
N ALA A 143 9.19 -9.68 -10.27
CA ALA A 143 10.16 -9.48 -9.19
C ALA A 143 9.46 -9.21 -7.86
N MET A 144 8.51 -8.28 -7.82
CA MET A 144 7.75 -7.96 -6.59
C MET A 144 7.01 -9.18 -6.02
N GLN A 145 6.46 -10.04 -6.87
CA GLN A 145 5.77 -11.26 -6.44
C GLN A 145 6.70 -12.24 -5.70
N LYS A 146 8.01 -12.25 -6.01
CA LYS A 146 9.00 -13.11 -5.33
C LYS A 146 9.22 -12.73 -3.87
N VAL A 147 8.92 -11.49 -3.49
CA VAL A 147 8.96 -11.04 -2.08
C VAL A 147 7.87 -11.74 -1.24
N ARG A 148 6.80 -12.24 -1.87
CA ARG A 148 5.67 -12.92 -1.21
C ARG A 148 4.94 -12.05 -0.18
N ASN A 149 4.87 -10.74 -0.42
CA ASN A 149 4.11 -9.78 0.38
C ASN A 149 2.95 -9.23 -0.46
N PRO A 150 1.70 -9.65 -0.23
CA PRO A 150 0.59 -9.20 -1.07
C PRO A 150 0.19 -7.73 -0.83
N LEU A 151 0.49 -7.16 0.34
CA LEU A 151 0.30 -5.73 0.61
C LEU A 151 1.25 -4.87 -0.24
N LEU A 152 2.52 -5.29 -0.39
CA LEU A 152 3.46 -4.71 -1.35
C LEU A 152 2.93 -4.82 -2.78
N MET A 153 2.45 -6.00 -3.18
CA MET A 153 1.92 -6.19 -4.54
C MET A 153 0.71 -5.28 -4.81
N ASN A 154 -0.14 -5.10 -3.81
CA ASN A 154 -1.25 -4.16 -3.88
C ASN A 154 -0.77 -2.70 -4.00
N LEU A 155 0.22 -2.28 -3.20
CA LEU A 155 0.80 -0.94 -3.29
C LEU A 155 1.43 -0.67 -4.66
N PHE A 156 2.16 -1.65 -5.20
CA PHE A 156 2.72 -1.60 -6.54
C PHE A 156 1.62 -1.36 -7.59
N TRP A 157 0.53 -2.13 -7.54
CA TRP A 157 -0.58 -1.94 -8.49
C TRP A 157 -1.29 -0.60 -8.35
N GLU A 158 -1.63 -0.18 -7.13
CA GLU A 158 -2.26 1.13 -6.90
C GLU A 158 -1.39 2.26 -7.45
N THR A 159 -0.08 2.15 -7.26
CA THR A 159 0.88 3.11 -7.79
C THR A 159 0.98 3.04 -9.31
N SER A 160 1.17 1.86 -9.89
CA SER A 160 1.27 1.70 -11.34
C SER A 160 0.02 2.18 -12.07
N LEU A 161 -1.17 1.90 -11.53
CA LEU A 161 -2.45 2.38 -12.06
C LEU A 161 -2.57 3.90 -11.95
N PHE A 162 -2.20 4.47 -10.80
CA PHE A 162 -2.24 5.92 -10.63
C PHE A 162 -1.31 6.63 -11.62
N LEU A 163 -0.10 6.09 -11.78
CA LEU A 163 0.87 6.61 -12.73
C LEU A 163 0.38 6.42 -14.18
N GLY A 164 -0.36 5.36 -14.48
CA GLY A 164 -0.96 5.14 -15.80
C GLY A 164 -0.14 4.22 -16.71
N TYR A 165 0.87 3.52 -16.16
CA TYR A 165 1.70 2.57 -16.89
C TYR A 165 0.90 1.50 -17.67
N PRO A 166 -0.16 0.88 -17.10
CA PRO A 166 -0.87 -0.19 -17.78
C PRO A 166 -1.82 0.26 -18.91
N PHE A 167 -1.96 1.57 -19.15
CA PHE A 167 -3.04 2.11 -19.98
C PHE A 167 -2.63 2.48 -21.41
N ALA A 168 -1.35 2.73 -21.69
CA ALA A 168 -0.91 3.19 -23.00
C ALA A 168 -0.12 2.12 -23.76
N LYS A 169 -0.64 1.67 -24.91
CA LYS A 169 0.08 0.76 -25.85
C LYS A 169 0.22 1.37 -27.24
N SER A 170 -0.74 2.16 -27.71
CA SER A 170 -0.74 2.80 -29.04
C SER A 170 -1.19 4.26 -28.96
N GLY A 171 -0.82 5.09 -29.94
CA GLY A 171 -1.19 6.51 -30.01
C GLY A 171 -0.27 7.45 -29.21
N PHE A 172 -0.85 8.48 -28.59
CA PHE A 172 -0.10 9.45 -27.77
C PHE A 172 0.49 8.77 -26.52
N ARG A 173 1.82 8.66 -26.45
CA ARG A 173 2.55 8.00 -25.36
C ARG A 173 3.16 9.04 -24.42
N PRO A 174 2.65 9.19 -23.18
CA PRO A 174 3.25 10.07 -22.17
C PRO A 174 4.71 9.76 -21.89
N TYR A 175 5.06 8.47 -21.94
CA TYR A 175 6.34 7.92 -21.50
C TYR A 175 7.41 7.85 -22.60
N ASP A 176 7.05 8.17 -23.85
CA ASP A 176 7.91 8.04 -25.04
C ASP A 176 8.83 6.79 -25.00
N TYR A 177 8.23 5.65 -24.66
CA TYR A 177 8.98 4.43 -24.42
C TYR A 177 9.57 3.89 -25.72
N ASP A 178 10.90 3.87 -25.78
CA ASP A 178 11.69 3.23 -26.82
C ASP A 178 11.96 1.76 -26.44
N ALA A 179 11.40 0.83 -27.22
CA ALA A 179 11.54 -0.61 -26.97
C ALA A 179 12.97 -1.12 -27.14
N GLY A 180 13.79 -0.49 -28.01
CA GLY A 180 15.20 -0.82 -28.19
C GLY A 180 16.03 -0.45 -26.97
N LEU A 181 15.82 0.76 -26.44
CA LEU A 181 16.43 1.22 -25.20
C LEU A 181 15.97 0.35 -24.02
N GLY A 182 14.67 0.10 -23.90
CA GLY A 182 14.11 -0.76 -22.85
C GLY A 182 14.69 -2.18 -22.88
N ARG A 183 14.85 -2.77 -24.07
CA ARG A 183 15.52 -4.06 -24.26
C ARG A 183 16.97 -4.03 -23.77
N GLN A 184 17.73 -3.01 -24.14
CA GLN A 184 19.13 -2.87 -23.70
C GLN A 184 19.22 -2.75 -22.18
N GLN A 185 18.35 -1.92 -21.59
CA GLN A 185 18.26 -1.69 -20.15
C GLN A 185 17.92 -2.98 -19.38
N LEU A 186 16.87 -3.71 -19.82
CA LEU A 186 16.48 -4.97 -19.17
C LEU A 186 17.53 -6.07 -19.36
N ARG A 187 18.18 -6.18 -20.53
CA ARG A 187 19.28 -7.14 -20.75
C ARG A 187 20.45 -6.90 -19.82
N SER A 188 20.88 -5.64 -19.69
CA SER A 188 21.95 -5.26 -18.76
C SER A 188 21.57 -5.62 -17.32
N LEU A 189 20.34 -5.31 -16.91
CA LEU A 189 19.84 -5.65 -15.59
C LEU A 189 19.80 -7.16 -15.35
N VAL A 190 19.30 -7.96 -16.31
CA VAL A 190 19.28 -9.43 -16.24
C VAL A 190 20.69 -10.01 -16.13
N HIS A 191 21.67 -9.43 -16.82
CA HIS A 191 23.06 -9.85 -16.72
C HIS A 191 23.61 -9.63 -15.31
N LEU A 192 23.43 -8.43 -14.74
CA LEU A 192 23.88 -8.10 -13.38
C LEU A 192 23.19 -8.98 -12.32
N ILE A 193 21.90 -9.29 -12.50
CA ILE A 193 21.17 -10.22 -11.63
C ILE A 193 21.79 -11.61 -11.65
N LYS A 194 22.17 -12.12 -12.84
CA LYS A 194 22.81 -13.44 -12.99
C LYS A 194 24.20 -13.50 -12.34
N GLU A 195 24.92 -12.38 -12.34
CA GLU A 195 26.24 -12.27 -11.69
C GLU A 195 26.14 -12.08 -10.17
N GLY A 196 24.98 -11.67 -9.65
CA GLY A 196 24.78 -11.36 -8.23
C GLY A 196 25.36 -10.01 -7.80
N SER A 197 25.61 -9.11 -8.74
CA SER A 197 26.18 -7.77 -8.51
C SER A 197 25.13 -6.80 -7.99
N TRP A 198 24.66 -6.99 -6.75
CA TRP A 198 23.47 -6.30 -6.21
C TRP A 198 23.60 -4.79 -6.09
N ASP A 199 24.80 -4.27 -5.82
CA ASP A 199 25.03 -2.82 -5.81
C ASP A 199 24.87 -2.21 -7.21
N ASP A 200 25.40 -2.87 -8.24
CA ASP A 200 25.24 -2.44 -9.63
C ASP A 200 23.79 -2.58 -10.10
N VAL A 201 23.08 -3.63 -9.67
CA VAL A 201 21.63 -3.79 -9.90
C VAL A 201 20.87 -2.61 -9.30
N ARG A 202 21.18 -2.23 -8.06
CA ARG A 202 20.54 -1.09 -7.38
C ARG A 202 20.77 0.21 -8.17
N ASP A 203 22.01 0.49 -8.53
CA ASP A 203 22.39 1.74 -9.17
C ASP A 203 21.79 1.84 -10.58
N THR A 204 21.76 0.71 -11.31
CA THR A 204 21.08 0.58 -12.60
C THR A 204 19.58 0.82 -12.50
N LEU A 205 18.90 0.23 -11.50
CA LEU A 205 17.46 0.45 -11.27
C LEU A 205 17.15 1.92 -10.97
N ILE A 206 17.94 2.57 -10.12
CA ILE A 206 17.79 3.98 -9.79
C ILE A 206 17.98 4.85 -11.04
N GLN A 207 19.03 4.58 -11.82
CA GLN A 207 19.31 5.30 -13.06
C GLN A 207 18.15 5.17 -14.07
N HIS A 208 17.62 3.96 -14.27
CA HIS A 208 16.47 3.75 -15.15
C HIS A 208 15.24 4.52 -14.69
N GLN A 209 14.90 4.46 -13.39
CA GLN A 209 13.75 5.19 -12.84
C GLN A 209 13.90 6.70 -13.02
N ARG A 210 15.09 7.26 -12.78
CA ARG A 210 15.38 8.70 -13.00
C ARG A 210 15.25 9.08 -14.45
N SER A 211 15.82 8.30 -15.36
CA SER A 211 15.73 8.54 -16.80
C SER A 211 14.30 8.54 -17.31
N VAL A 212 13.47 7.57 -16.87
CA VAL A 212 12.03 7.52 -17.22
C VAL A 212 11.28 8.74 -16.68
N LYS A 213 11.55 9.14 -15.44
CA LYS A 213 10.95 10.34 -14.84
C LYS A 213 11.33 11.60 -15.60
N ASP A 214 12.61 11.79 -15.91
CA ASP A 214 13.11 12.99 -16.57
C ASP A 214 12.56 13.11 -18.00
N GLY A 215 12.56 12.00 -18.76
CA GLY A 215 11.97 11.96 -20.10
C GLY A 215 10.46 12.27 -20.08
N LEU A 216 9.73 11.73 -19.11
CA LEU A 216 8.32 12.05 -18.94
C LEU A 216 8.09 13.53 -18.59
N ILE A 217 8.87 14.12 -17.68
CA ILE A 217 8.74 15.54 -17.34
C ILE A 217 8.91 16.39 -18.60
N VAL A 218 9.98 16.15 -19.38
CA VAL A 218 10.24 16.88 -20.64
C VAL A 218 9.07 16.76 -21.61
N ASN A 219 8.51 15.55 -21.77
CA ASN A 219 7.45 15.30 -22.74
C ASN A 219 6.08 15.81 -22.29
N MET A 220 5.75 15.65 -21.01
CA MET A 220 4.41 15.92 -20.50
C MET A 220 4.26 17.32 -19.93
N GLU A 221 5.23 17.84 -19.17
CA GLU A 221 5.12 19.11 -18.45
C GLU A 221 4.67 20.29 -19.34
N PRO A 222 5.18 20.46 -20.58
CA PRO A 222 4.72 21.55 -21.47
C PRO A 222 3.26 21.43 -21.90
N GLN A 223 2.69 20.22 -21.84
CA GLN A 223 1.32 19.91 -22.23
C GLN A 223 0.36 19.92 -21.04
N ILE A 224 0.88 19.86 -19.80
CA ILE A 224 0.07 19.81 -18.60
C ILE A 224 -0.70 21.12 -18.40
N ARG A 225 -2.02 20.99 -18.23
CA ARG A 225 -2.90 22.09 -17.89
C ARG A 225 -2.72 22.46 -16.42
N ARG A 226 -2.76 23.75 -16.11
CA ARG A 226 -2.73 24.23 -14.72
C ARG A 226 -4.08 23.96 -14.06
N ILE A 227 -4.11 22.94 -13.21
CA ILE A 227 -5.29 22.57 -12.41
C ILE A 227 -5.13 23.10 -10.97
N PRO A 228 -6.13 23.82 -10.42
CA PRO A 228 -6.12 24.28 -9.04
C PRO A 228 -5.85 23.17 -8.03
N VAL A 229 -5.19 23.50 -6.92
CA VAL A 229 -4.77 22.51 -5.90
C VAL A 229 -5.94 21.68 -5.36
N HIS A 230 -7.12 22.27 -5.20
CA HIS A 230 -8.30 21.57 -4.68
C HIS A 230 -8.95 20.62 -5.69
N GLU A 231 -8.64 20.76 -6.98
CA GLU A 231 -9.08 19.86 -8.06
C GLU A 231 -8.04 18.78 -8.39
N GLN A 232 -6.82 18.89 -7.84
CA GLN A 232 -5.80 17.87 -7.95
C GLN A 232 -6.28 16.59 -7.25
N ILE A 233 -6.15 15.47 -7.95
CA ILE A 233 -6.49 14.14 -7.48
C ILE A 233 -5.27 13.61 -6.70
N PRO A 234 -5.40 13.37 -5.39
CA PRO A 234 -4.31 12.81 -4.60
C PRO A 234 -4.13 11.32 -4.91
N PHE A 235 -2.91 10.83 -4.69
CA PHE A 235 -2.70 9.39 -4.57
C PHE A 235 -3.36 8.88 -3.28
N ILE A 236 -4.06 7.76 -3.39
CA ILE A 236 -4.70 7.07 -2.26
C ILE A 236 -4.36 5.60 -2.41
N TRP A 237 -3.65 5.05 -1.42
CA TRP A 237 -3.38 3.61 -1.38
C TRP A 237 -4.57 2.87 -0.77
N ARG A 238 -5.29 2.09 -1.58
CA ARG A 238 -6.46 1.33 -1.14
C ARG A 238 -6.09 -0.13 -0.86
N VAL A 239 -6.20 -0.51 0.41
CA VAL A 239 -6.08 -1.90 0.84
C VAL A 239 -7.43 -2.59 0.69
N TYR A 240 -7.52 -3.53 -0.25
CA TYR A 240 -8.75 -4.27 -0.56
C TYR A 240 -9.07 -5.28 0.55
N ASN A 241 -9.83 -4.83 1.56
CA ASN A 241 -10.41 -5.68 2.58
C ASN A 241 -11.62 -6.44 2.01
N SER A 242 -11.72 -7.77 2.18
CA SER A 242 -13.01 -8.43 2.00
C SER A 242 -13.93 -8.00 3.16
N HIS A 243 -14.96 -7.21 2.84
CA HIS A 243 -16.08 -6.71 3.66
C HIS A 243 -15.91 -6.50 5.18
N PRO A 244 -16.35 -5.37 5.78
CA PRO A 244 -16.70 -4.06 5.23
C PRO A 244 -15.62 -3.00 5.58
N GLN A 245 -14.99 -2.37 4.57
CA GLN A 245 -13.94 -1.34 4.72
C GLN A 245 -14.29 -0.24 5.73
N VAL A 246 -15.54 0.27 5.72
CA VAL A 246 -15.99 1.31 6.64
C VAL A 246 -15.85 0.91 8.12
N CYS A 247 -16.06 -0.37 8.44
CA CYS A 247 -15.88 -0.85 9.82
C CYS A 247 -14.40 -0.90 10.21
N TYR A 248 -13.51 -1.22 9.26
CA TYR A 248 -12.05 -1.24 9.47
C TYR A 248 -11.49 0.16 9.65
N ASP A 249 -11.88 1.09 8.77
CA ASP A 249 -11.42 2.48 8.84
C ASP A 249 -11.86 3.10 10.17
N LEU A 250 -13.12 2.86 10.58
CA LEU A 250 -13.62 3.30 11.88
C LEU A 250 -12.93 2.60 13.05
N ALA A 251 -12.57 1.31 12.92
CA ALA A 251 -11.84 0.59 13.95
C ALA A 251 -10.43 1.17 14.14
N SER A 252 -9.67 1.39 13.06
CA SER A 252 -8.35 2.02 13.11
C SER A 252 -8.43 3.44 13.68
N HIS A 253 -9.46 4.20 13.32
CA HIS A 253 -9.70 5.52 13.91
C HIS A 253 -9.97 5.44 15.42
N LEU A 254 -10.82 4.52 15.87
CA LEU A 254 -11.10 4.35 17.30
C LEU A 254 -9.86 3.86 18.07
N LEU A 255 -9.07 2.94 17.50
CA LEU A 255 -7.79 2.52 18.08
C LEU A 255 -6.82 3.70 18.22
N HIS A 256 -6.74 4.58 17.22
CA HIS A 256 -5.97 5.82 17.31
C HIS A 256 -6.47 6.69 18.47
N GLU A 257 -7.78 6.94 18.56
CA GLU A 257 -8.36 7.75 19.63
C GLU A 257 -8.10 7.14 21.03
N MET A 258 -8.14 5.82 21.14
CA MET A 258 -7.89 5.08 22.37
C MET A 258 -6.42 5.12 22.81
N TYR A 259 -5.47 5.03 21.89
CA TYR A 259 -4.04 4.94 22.24
C TYR A 259 -3.32 6.28 22.21
N MET A 260 -3.67 7.15 21.27
CA MET A 260 -2.97 8.40 20.98
C MET A 260 -3.86 9.64 21.05
N GLY A 261 -5.16 9.50 20.86
CA GLY A 261 -6.11 10.63 20.79
C GLY A 261 -6.87 10.91 22.07
N GLU A 262 -8.10 11.39 21.93
CA GLU A 262 -8.89 11.95 23.03
C GLU A 262 -9.41 10.90 24.02
N TYR A 263 -9.49 9.64 23.61
CA TYR A 263 -9.99 8.55 24.45
C TYR A 263 -8.88 7.93 25.31
N ARG A 264 -7.61 8.34 25.13
CA ARG A 264 -6.43 7.87 25.87
C ARG A 264 -6.53 7.96 27.40
N LYS A 265 -7.29 8.93 27.92
CA LYS A 265 -7.50 9.16 29.36
C LYS A 265 -8.92 8.80 29.81
N LYS A 266 -9.72 8.14 28.97
CA LYS A 266 -11.10 7.76 29.27
C LYS A 266 -11.17 6.28 29.59
N GLU A 267 -12.03 5.95 30.54
CA GLU A 267 -12.31 4.55 30.91
C GLU A 267 -13.33 3.90 29.95
N PHE A 268 -14.24 4.69 29.38
CA PHE A 268 -15.31 4.20 28.51
C PHE A 268 -15.38 4.96 27.18
N LEU A 269 -15.72 4.23 26.11
CA LEU A 269 -16.12 4.82 24.84
C LEU A 269 -17.48 5.53 24.97
N PRO A 270 -17.74 6.58 24.17
CA PRO A 270 -19.06 7.19 24.12
C PRO A 270 -20.16 6.20 23.69
N SER A 271 -21.44 6.56 23.92
CA SER A 271 -22.55 5.73 23.45
C SER A 271 -22.55 5.57 21.92
N TYR A 272 -23.13 4.48 21.41
CA TYR A 272 -23.15 4.20 19.97
C TYR A 272 -23.77 5.33 19.16
N ASN A 273 -24.81 6.00 19.66
CA ASN A 273 -25.42 7.16 19.00
C ASN A 273 -24.48 8.37 18.93
N LYS A 274 -23.71 8.63 20.01
CA LYS A 274 -22.72 9.72 20.03
C LYS A 274 -21.58 9.42 19.06
N MET A 275 -21.09 8.19 19.03
CA MET A 275 -20.06 7.77 18.06
C MET A 275 -20.58 7.82 16.63
N ALA A 276 -21.80 7.33 16.36
CA ALA A 276 -22.43 7.39 15.04
C ALA A 276 -22.52 8.83 14.52
N LYS A 277 -22.97 9.75 15.37
CA LYS A 277 -23.03 11.19 15.04
C LYS A 277 -21.64 11.79 14.82
N ARG A 278 -20.66 11.49 15.69
CA ARG A 278 -19.30 12.05 15.61
C ARG A 278 -18.56 11.59 14.36
N PHE A 279 -18.67 10.31 14.01
CA PHE A 279 -17.89 9.70 12.93
C PHE A 279 -18.66 9.58 11.61
N GLY A 280 -19.87 10.15 11.51
CA GLY A 280 -20.68 10.09 10.28
C GLY A 280 -21.04 8.66 9.85
N ALA A 281 -21.21 7.74 10.81
CA ALA A 281 -21.45 6.33 10.54
C ALA A 281 -22.83 5.88 11.06
N SER A 282 -23.38 4.81 10.47
CA SER A 282 -24.61 4.20 11.00
C SER A 282 -24.37 3.58 12.38
N VAL A 283 -25.40 3.56 13.24
CA VAL A 283 -25.32 2.89 14.56
C VAL A 283 -24.97 1.41 14.41
N SER A 284 -25.45 0.75 13.34
CA SER A 284 -25.06 -0.63 13.01
C SER A 284 -23.57 -0.77 12.69
N THR A 285 -22.98 0.19 11.97
CA THR A 285 -21.54 0.22 11.68
C THR A 285 -20.75 0.36 12.97
N VAL A 286 -21.12 1.32 13.82
CA VAL A 286 -20.48 1.52 15.13
C VAL A 286 -20.54 0.26 15.99
N ARG A 287 -21.70 -0.41 16.04
CA ARG A 287 -21.86 -1.65 16.80
C ARG A 287 -20.96 -2.77 16.27
N ARG A 288 -20.85 -2.93 14.95
CA ARG A 288 -19.94 -3.89 14.32
C ARG A 288 -18.49 -3.56 14.63
N THR A 289 -18.09 -2.30 14.54
CA THR A 289 -16.75 -1.84 14.88
C THR A 289 -16.41 -2.13 16.35
N VAL A 290 -17.31 -1.80 17.29
CA VAL A 290 -17.09 -2.13 18.71
C VAL A 290 -17.00 -3.64 18.93
N SER A 291 -17.80 -4.45 18.21
CA SER A 291 -17.64 -5.90 18.25
C SER A 291 -16.27 -6.37 17.76
N MET A 292 -15.66 -5.70 16.78
CA MET A 292 -14.30 -6.00 16.33
C MET A 292 -13.26 -5.57 17.36
N LEU A 293 -13.43 -4.41 17.99
CA LEU A 293 -12.56 -3.94 19.08
C LEU A 293 -12.59 -4.88 20.30
N ASN A 294 -13.76 -5.47 20.60
CA ASN A 294 -13.87 -6.50 21.62
C ASN A 294 -13.09 -7.77 21.24
N ARG A 295 -13.20 -8.22 19.99
CA ARG A 295 -12.52 -9.43 19.50
C ARG A 295 -11.00 -9.30 19.43
N ILE A 296 -10.48 -8.11 19.14
CA ILE A 296 -9.03 -7.86 19.19
C ILE A 296 -8.54 -7.62 20.63
N GLY A 297 -9.44 -7.56 21.62
CA GLY A 297 -9.05 -7.33 23.02
C GLY A 297 -8.65 -5.88 23.34
N ALA A 298 -9.07 -4.90 22.53
CA ALA A 298 -8.84 -3.48 22.80
C ALA A 298 -9.93 -2.85 23.69
N ALA A 299 -11.12 -3.44 23.70
CA ALA A 299 -12.27 -2.94 24.46
C ALA A 299 -13.10 -4.10 25.03
N GLU A 300 -13.95 -3.81 26.01
CA GLU A 300 -14.85 -4.78 26.61
C GLU A 300 -16.24 -4.17 26.78
N SER A 301 -17.27 -4.80 26.22
CA SER A 301 -18.65 -4.31 26.36
C SER A 301 -19.34 -4.92 27.57
N ILE A 302 -19.73 -4.05 28.52
CA ILE A 302 -20.33 -4.42 29.79
C ILE A 302 -21.81 -4.01 29.77
N ASN A 303 -22.71 -4.99 29.92
CA ASN A 303 -24.16 -4.77 29.91
C ASN A 303 -24.57 -3.70 30.95
N GLY A 304 -25.34 -2.70 30.49
CA GLY A 304 -25.82 -1.60 31.34
C GLY A 304 -24.80 -0.51 31.69
N LYS A 305 -23.49 -0.71 31.44
CA LYS A 305 -22.43 0.27 31.74
C LYS A 305 -21.82 0.92 30.50
N GLY A 306 -21.77 0.20 29.38
CA GLY A 306 -21.17 0.67 28.12
C GLY A 306 -19.93 -0.11 27.73
N THR A 307 -19.12 0.45 26.84
CA THR A 307 -17.91 -0.21 26.32
C THR A 307 -16.67 0.36 26.99
N ARG A 308 -16.04 -0.43 27.86
CA ARG A 308 -14.80 -0.12 28.58
C ARG A 308 -13.61 -0.18 27.63
N ILE A 309 -12.70 0.77 27.72
CA ILE A 309 -11.41 0.79 27.02
C ILE A 309 -10.42 0.00 27.88
N LEU A 310 -9.79 -1.02 27.30
CA LEU A 310 -8.80 -1.81 28.03
C LEU A 310 -7.45 -1.08 27.99
N SER A 311 -6.92 -0.76 29.17
CA SER A 311 -5.68 0.00 29.32
C SER A 311 -4.43 -0.87 29.09
N THR A 312 -3.27 -0.21 29.00
CA THR A 312 -1.95 -0.85 28.93
C THR A 312 -1.75 -1.78 30.14
N GLY A 313 -1.94 -3.09 29.95
CA GLY A 313 -1.84 -4.12 31.00
C GLY A 313 -3.09 -4.99 31.20
N GLU A 314 -4.24 -4.61 30.63
CA GLU A 314 -5.53 -5.30 30.84
C GLU A 314 -6.11 -5.91 29.54
N CYS A 315 -5.36 -5.93 28.44
CA CYS A 315 -5.86 -6.46 27.17
C CYS A 315 -6.10 -7.96 27.25
N CYS A 316 -7.26 -8.39 26.77
CA CYS A 316 -7.57 -9.81 26.59
C CYS A 316 -6.84 -10.37 25.36
N SER A 317 -6.58 -11.68 25.37
CA SER A 317 -6.08 -12.38 24.18
C SER A 317 -7.06 -12.20 23.02
N PRO A 318 -6.57 -11.82 21.82
CA PRO A 318 -7.43 -11.72 20.65
C PRO A 318 -8.12 -13.03 20.30
N ASP A 319 -9.31 -12.93 19.72
CA ASP A 319 -10.03 -14.05 19.14
C ASP A 319 -9.36 -14.51 17.84
N PHE A 320 -8.33 -15.35 17.96
CA PHE A 320 -7.60 -15.96 16.85
C PHE A 320 -8.45 -16.94 16.01
N THR A 321 -9.68 -17.25 16.44
CA THR A 321 -10.62 -18.05 15.63
C THR A 321 -11.33 -17.20 14.58
N SER A 322 -11.42 -15.88 14.79
CA SER A 322 -12.10 -14.94 13.90
C SER A 322 -11.25 -14.66 12.64
N PRO A 323 -11.73 -15.02 11.42
CA PRO A 323 -10.99 -14.80 10.17
C PRO A 323 -10.66 -13.32 9.92
N VAL A 324 -11.54 -12.43 10.37
CA VAL A 324 -11.35 -10.97 10.29
C VAL A 324 -10.14 -10.53 11.10
N ILE A 325 -9.93 -11.11 12.29
CA ILE A 325 -8.81 -10.76 13.17
C ILE A 325 -7.52 -11.32 12.58
N ARG A 326 -7.50 -12.61 12.21
CA ARG A 326 -6.34 -13.25 11.58
C ARG A 326 -5.84 -12.47 10.35
N ARG A 327 -6.76 -11.98 9.51
CA ARG A 327 -6.41 -11.13 8.36
C ARG A 327 -5.84 -9.77 8.74
N ASN A 328 -6.41 -9.07 9.73
CA ASN A 328 -5.83 -7.79 10.15
C ASN A 328 -4.42 -7.97 10.72
N LEU A 329 -4.18 -9.09 11.42
CA LEU A 329 -2.86 -9.46 11.91
C LEU A 329 -1.91 -9.85 10.77
N SER A 330 -2.40 -10.45 9.67
CA SER A 330 -1.57 -10.66 8.49
C SER A 330 -1.18 -9.35 7.82
N PHE A 331 -2.07 -8.36 7.72
CA PHE A 331 -1.72 -7.02 7.22
C PHE A 331 -0.71 -6.29 8.10
N LEU A 332 -0.78 -6.47 9.43
CA LEU A 332 0.26 -5.99 10.35
C LEU A 332 1.64 -6.57 10.00
N VAL A 333 1.73 -7.89 9.85
CA VAL A 333 3.00 -8.57 9.49
C VAL A 333 3.51 -8.12 8.12
N GLN A 334 2.62 -8.03 7.14
CA GLN A 334 2.97 -7.54 5.80
C GLN A 334 3.42 -6.07 5.83
N SER A 335 2.87 -5.25 6.74
CA SER A 335 3.30 -3.86 6.94
C SER A 335 4.65 -3.75 7.66
N LEU A 336 4.94 -4.65 8.60
CA LEU A 336 6.26 -4.76 9.23
C LEU A 336 7.34 -5.08 8.19
N GLU A 337 7.08 -6.07 7.32
CA GLU A 337 7.95 -6.37 6.18
C GLU A 337 8.16 -5.13 5.30
N LEU A 338 7.11 -4.36 5.00
CA LEU A 338 7.24 -3.13 4.22
C LEU A 338 8.18 -2.11 4.89
N LEU A 339 8.07 -1.95 6.21
CA LEU A 339 8.92 -1.04 6.96
C LEU A 339 10.38 -1.47 6.98
N MET A 340 10.69 -2.77 7.05
CA MET A 340 12.08 -3.25 7.10
C MET A 340 12.92 -2.74 5.93
N TYR A 341 12.32 -2.65 4.74
CA TYR A 341 13.02 -2.25 3.53
C TYR A 341 12.94 -0.74 3.25
N THR A 342 11.98 -0.03 3.86
CA THR A 342 11.70 1.37 3.50
C THR A 342 12.01 2.36 4.63
N CYS A 343 12.07 1.91 5.89
CA CYS A 343 12.17 2.78 7.05
C CYS A 343 13.43 3.63 7.05
N GLU A 344 14.56 3.12 6.57
CA GLU A 344 15.85 3.82 6.62
C GLU A 344 15.79 5.14 5.83
N LYS A 345 15.51 5.08 4.52
CA LYS A 345 15.44 6.28 3.66
C LYS A 345 14.29 7.20 4.02
N VAL A 346 13.13 6.64 4.37
CA VAL A 346 11.96 7.45 4.76
C VAL A 346 12.20 8.17 6.07
N SER A 347 12.78 7.52 7.07
CA SER A 347 13.11 8.13 8.36
C SER A 347 14.15 9.24 8.21
N TYR A 348 15.19 8.98 7.42
CA TYR A 348 16.24 9.96 7.17
C TYR A 348 15.64 11.26 6.62
N HIS A 349 14.86 11.16 5.55
CA HIS A 349 14.22 12.31 4.94
C HIS A 349 13.21 12.98 5.89
N PHE A 350 12.47 12.19 6.68
CA PHE A 350 11.53 12.72 7.66
C PHE A 350 12.23 13.55 8.74
N PHE A 351 13.24 13.00 9.42
CA PHE A 351 13.93 13.70 10.50
C PHE A 351 14.75 14.89 9.99
N GLN A 352 15.35 14.79 8.81
CA GLN A 352 16.10 15.88 8.19
C GLN A 352 15.22 17.11 7.90
N HIS A 353 13.94 16.90 7.56
CA HIS A 353 13.01 17.97 7.18
C HIS A 353 11.94 18.28 8.24
N LEU A 354 12.13 17.78 9.46
CA LEU A 354 11.26 18.05 10.58
C LEU A 354 11.52 19.47 11.10
N LEU A 355 10.47 20.30 11.19
CA LEU A 355 10.63 21.65 11.73
C LEU A 355 10.99 21.60 13.22
N PRO A 356 11.66 22.63 13.77
CA PRO A 356 12.02 22.68 15.18
C PRO A 356 10.81 22.48 16.12
N GLU A 357 9.67 23.07 15.81
CA GLU A 357 8.45 22.97 16.61
C GLU A 357 7.85 21.56 16.54
N GLU A 358 7.85 20.94 15.36
CA GLU A 358 7.38 19.57 15.15
C GLU A 358 8.28 18.55 15.85
N ARG A 359 9.60 18.82 15.87
CA ARG A 359 10.60 18.04 16.59
C ARG A 359 10.38 18.12 18.09
N GLU A 360 10.20 19.33 18.63
CA GLU A 360 9.90 19.52 20.04
C GLU A 360 8.58 18.84 20.44
N GLU A 361 7.54 18.97 19.61
CA GLU A 361 6.27 18.27 19.82
C GLU A 361 6.46 16.74 19.90
N LEU A 362 7.23 16.17 18.98
CA LEU A 362 7.51 14.73 18.94
C LEU A 362 8.35 14.27 20.15
N ILE A 363 9.37 15.05 20.55
CA ILE A 363 10.15 14.78 21.76
C ILE A 363 9.24 14.77 22.99
N ASN A 364 8.39 15.79 23.14
CA ASN A 364 7.44 15.88 24.26
C ASN A 364 6.51 14.66 24.30
N ARG A 365 6.05 14.17 23.13
CA ARG A 365 5.25 12.94 23.07
C ARG A 365 6.02 11.69 23.50
N PHE A 366 7.30 11.57 23.14
CA PHE A 366 8.12 10.47 23.63
C PHE A 366 8.36 10.54 25.14
N GLU A 367 8.58 11.73 25.68
CA GLU A 367 8.73 11.95 27.13
C GLU A 367 7.44 11.65 27.91
N GLU A 368 6.28 12.04 27.38
CA GLU A 368 4.97 11.66 27.92
C GLU A 368 4.78 10.14 27.91
N ASN A 369 5.15 9.46 26.81
CA ASN A 369 5.05 8.02 26.72
C ASN A 369 5.98 7.34 27.75
N ARG A 370 7.20 7.83 27.92
CA ARG A 370 8.15 7.32 28.92
C ARG A 370 7.63 7.53 30.35
N SER A 371 7.21 8.74 30.70
CA SER A 371 6.72 9.08 32.06
C SER A 371 5.44 8.32 32.44
N CYS A 372 4.57 8.01 31.48
CA CYS A 372 3.35 7.24 31.70
C CYS A 372 3.54 5.72 31.65
N GLY A 373 4.77 5.20 31.52
CA GLY A 373 5.03 3.76 31.39
C GLY A 373 4.57 3.16 30.05
N ARG A 374 4.38 4.00 29.02
CA ARG A 374 3.85 3.65 27.70
C ARG A 374 4.91 3.70 26.60
N GLY A 375 6.19 3.43 26.93
CA GLY A 375 7.28 3.41 25.93
C GLY A 375 7.00 2.52 24.71
N ARG A 376 6.19 1.45 24.88
CA ARG A 376 5.75 0.57 23.78
C ARG A 376 4.95 1.27 22.67
N LEU A 377 4.37 2.43 22.96
CA LEU A 377 3.63 3.24 21.97
C LEU A 377 4.55 4.12 21.12
N SER A 378 5.85 4.25 21.45
CA SER A 378 6.74 5.18 20.76
C SER A 378 6.91 4.85 19.27
N ILE A 379 6.92 3.57 18.87
CA ILE A 379 6.93 3.23 17.43
C ILE A 379 5.64 3.70 16.74
N HIS A 380 4.49 3.54 17.38
CA HIS A 380 3.21 4.05 16.88
C HIS A 380 3.20 5.58 16.82
N THR A 381 3.81 6.26 17.80
CA THR A 381 3.99 7.72 17.79
C THR A 381 4.84 8.13 16.60
N TYR A 382 5.99 7.50 16.39
CA TYR A 382 6.84 7.76 15.23
C TYR A 382 6.08 7.58 13.90
N LEU A 383 5.40 6.45 13.69
CA LEU A 383 4.63 6.18 12.47
C LEU A 383 3.50 7.20 12.27
N TYR A 384 2.81 7.59 13.35
CA TYR A 384 1.78 8.61 13.31
C TYR A 384 2.35 9.97 12.88
N TYR A 385 3.48 10.39 13.45
CA TYR A 385 4.10 11.67 13.10
C TYR A 385 4.62 11.68 11.66
N ILE A 386 5.19 10.58 11.15
CA ILE A 386 5.53 10.48 9.72
C ILE A 386 4.28 10.65 8.85
N SER A 387 3.18 9.96 9.20
CA SER A 387 1.95 10.02 8.42
C SER A 387 1.34 11.42 8.34
N ARG A 388 1.64 12.28 9.31
CA ARG A 388 1.07 13.63 9.43
C ARG A 388 2.01 14.74 8.94
N TYR A 389 3.29 14.65 9.29
CA TYR A 389 4.26 15.73 9.14
C TYR A 389 5.32 15.48 8.06
N SER A 390 5.37 14.29 7.45
CA SER A 390 6.25 14.10 6.30
C SER A 390 5.94 15.11 5.21
N ARG A 391 6.98 15.73 4.63
CA ARG A 391 6.84 16.72 3.56
C ARG A 391 6.38 16.12 2.23
N ILE A 392 6.49 14.80 2.10
CA ILE A 392 6.11 14.06 0.89
C ILE A 392 4.76 13.40 1.08
N GLN A 393 3.82 13.68 0.17
CA GLN A 393 2.43 13.22 0.29
C GLN A 393 2.30 11.70 0.16
N ALA A 394 3.05 11.08 -0.74
CA ALA A 394 3.08 9.63 -0.95
C ALA A 394 3.55 8.92 0.33
N VAL A 395 4.59 9.45 0.99
CA VAL A 395 5.03 8.95 2.31
C VAL A 395 3.91 9.07 3.33
N ARG A 396 3.23 10.22 3.43
CA ARG A 396 2.10 10.39 4.36
C ARG A 396 1.00 9.35 4.12
N GLN A 397 0.65 9.09 2.86
CA GLN A 397 -0.37 8.10 2.49
C GLN A 397 0.07 6.67 2.80
N ILE A 398 1.28 6.28 2.40
CA ILE A 398 1.79 4.92 2.59
C ILE A 398 1.99 4.62 4.08
N TYR A 399 2.71 5.49 4.79
CA TYR A 399 2.99 5.30 6.21
C TYR A 399 1.74 5.51 7.08
N GLY A 400 0.77 6.33 6.64
CA GLY A 400 -0.53 6.43 7.31
C GLY A 400 -1.34 5.14 7.23
N THR A 401 -1.29 4.46 6.09
CA THR A 401 -1.92 3.14 5.92
C THR A 401 -1.21 2.10 6.78
N VAL A 402 0.13 2.06 6.75
CA VAL A 402 0.94 1.20 7.62
C VAL A 402 0.65 1.45 9.09
N TYR A 403 0.56 2.71 9.52
CA TYR A 403 0.19 3.10 10.88
C TYR A 403 -1.16 2.52 11.29
N GLY A 404 -2.17 2.61 10.41
CA GLY A 404 -3.48 2.02 10.63
C GLY A 404 -3.41 0.50 10.87
N GLN A 405 -2.58 -0.22 10.12
CA GLN A 405 -2.35 -1.65 10.33
C GLN A 405 -1.58 -1.93 11.63
N PHE A 406 -0.63 -1.07 11.99
CA PHE A 406 0.17 -1.18 13.21
C PHE A 406 -0.65 -1.07 14.50
N LEU A 407 -1.76 -0.33 14.48
CA LEU A 407 -2.64 -0.19 15.63
C LEU A 407 -3.27 -1.53 16.06
N TRP A 408 -3.48 -2.46 15.13
CA TRP A 408 -4.00 -3.80 15.43
C TRP A 408 -3.02 -4.68 16.19
N GLY A 409 -1.72 -4.35 16.13
CA GLY A 409 -0.67 -5.06 16.86
C GLY A 409 -0.59 -4.72 18.34
N TYR A 410 -1.19 -3.61 18.77
CA TYR A 410 -1.03 -3.14 20.14
C TYR A 410 -1.65 -4.08 21.20
N PRO A 411 -2.88 -4.60 21.04
CA PRO A 411 -3.46 -5.56 21.98
C PRO A 411 -2.65 -6.87 22.10
N LEU A 412 -2.08 -7.36 20.99
CA LEU A 412 -1.25 -8.58 20.97
C LEU A 412 -0.03 -8.46 21.90
N ARG A 413 0.59 -7.27 21.91
CA ARG A 413 1.79 -6.96 22.70
C ARG A 413 1.54 -6.92 24.21
N ILE A 414 0.27 -6.90 24.62
CA ILE A 414 -0.15 -6.87 26.03
C ILE A 414 -0.66 -8.26 26.43
N SER A 415 -1.42 -8.94 25.56
CA SER A 415 -1.96 -10.27 25.83
C SER A 415 -0.92 -11.38 25.84
N SER A 416 0.20 -11.20 25.14
CA SER A 416 1.29 -12.18 25.07
C SER A 416 2.02 -12.40 26.40
N GLY A 417 1.74 -11.60 27.43
CA GLY A 417 2.53 -11.59 28.66
C GLY A 417 4.03 -11.34 28.40
N ALA A 418 4.37 -10.79 27.22
CA ALA A 418 5.71 -10.80 26.66
C ALA A 418 6.74 -10.29 27.68
N GLU A 419 7.59 -11.24 28.06
CA GLU A 419 8.95 -11.17 28.58
C GLU A 419 9.52 -9.76 28.71
N SER A 420 10.13 -9.49 29.87
CA SER A 420 10.86 -8.26 30.23
C SER A 420 11.54 -7.56 29.04
N ASP A 421 12.12 -8.34 28.14
CA ASP A 421 12.89 -7.90 26.97
C ASP A 421 12.08 -7.07 25.96
N MET A 422 10.83 -7.41 25.63
CA MET A 422 10.05 -6.61 24.66
C MET A 422 9.57 -5.30 25.27
N VAL A 423 9.29 -5.32 26.57
CA VAL A 423 8.99 -4.12 27.35
C VAL A 423 10.21 -3.20 27.34
N GLN A 424 11.37 -3.78 27.63
CA GLN A 424 12.64 -3.10 27.66
C GLN A 424 13.00 -2.52 26.30
N ARG A 425 12.84 -3.26 25.19
CA ARG A 425 13.06 -2.75 23.83
C ARG A 425 12.25 -1.49 23.51
N GLY A 426 10.96 -1.48 23.85
CA GLY A 426 10.13 -0.28 23.66
C GLY A 426 10.59 0.90 24.50
N VAL A 427 11.05 0.64 25.73
CA VAL A 427 11.62 1.66 26.63
C VAL A 427 12.95 2.19 26.09
N ASP A 428 13.85 1.30 25.66
CA ASP A 428 15.16 1.63 25.11
C ASP A 428 15.04 2.41 23.80
N PHE A 429 14.17 1.97 22.90
CA PHE A 429 13.83 2.71 21.70
C PHE A 429 13.35 4.14 22.03
N THR A 430 12.44 4.27 23.02
CA THR A 430 11.95 5.59 23.45
C THR A 430 13.08 6.45 24.00
N ALA A 431 13.97 5.89 24.83
CA ALA A 431 15.08 6.61 25.42
C ALA A 431 16.09 7.06 24.35
N SER A 432 16.44 6.19 23.42
CA SER A 432 17.31 6.49 22.28
C SER A 432 16.72 7.60 21.40
N MET A 433 15.44 7.50 21.04
CA MET A 433 14.76 8.53 20.26
C MET A 433 14.78 9.90 20.94
N ILE A 434 14.48 9.97 22.25
CA ILE A 434 14.53 11.24 23.00
C ILE A 434 15.94 11.85 22.97
N ARG A 435 16.98 11.04 23.22
CA ARG A 435 18.37 11.50 23.24
C ARG A 435 18.80 12.03 21.88
N HIS A 436 18.70 11.17 20.86
CA HIS A 436 19.16 11.50 19.51
C HIS A 436 18.40 12.68 18.90
N MET A 437 17.09 12.79 19.16
CA MET A 437 16.32 13.91 18.64
C MET A 437 16.68 15.25 19.30
N LYS A 438 17.02 15.25 20.60
CA LYS A 438 17.50 16.45 21.33
C LYS A 438 18.88 16.89 20.85
N GLU A 439 19.75 15.93 20.55
CA GLU A 439 21.10 16.17 20.01
C GLU A 439 21.09 16.46 18.50
N ASN A 440 19.92 16.39 17.86
CA ASN A 440 19.72 16.52 16.41
C ASN A 440 20.55 15.52 15.57
N GLU A 441 20.75 14.33 16.13
CA GLU A 441 21.46 13.19 15.56
C GLU A 441 20.53 12.39 14.63
N VAL A 442 20.40 12.83 13.37
CA VAL A 442 19.46 12.25 12.40
C VAL A 442 19.79 10.78 12.11
N GLU A 443 21.04 10.48 11.81
CA GLU A 443 21.52 9.15 11.45
C GLU A 443 21.26 8.14 12.58
N GLN A 444 21.46 8.57 13.83
CA GLN A 444 21.23 7.73 15.00
C GLN A 444 19.73 7.53 15.28
N CYS A 445 18.88 8.53 15.00
CA CYS A 445 17.43 8.34 15.03
C CYS A 445 16.98 7.27 14.01
N VAL A 446 17.56 7.32 12.80
CA VAL A 446 17.26 6.35 11.73
C VAL A 446 17.70 4.95 12.15
N GLU A 447 18.91 4.82 12.69
CA GLU A 447 19.42 3.52 13.14
C GLU A 447 18.58 2.94 14.29
N ALA A 448 18.15 3.77 15.26
CA ALA A 448 17.25 3.33 16.33
C ALA A 448 15.91 2.79 15.79
N VAL A 449 15.33 3.45 14.77
CA VAL A 449 14.10 2.98 14.11
C VAL A 449 14.35 1.65 13.38
N LYS A 450 15.44 1.56 12.63
CA LYS A 450 15.79 0.37 11.86
C LYS A 450 16.00 -0.85 12.76
N MET A 451 16.82 -0.72 13.81
CA MET A 451 17.06 -1.78 14.78
C MET A 451 15.76 -2.25 15.43
N TYR A 452 14.92 -1.32 15.88
CA TYR A 452 13.63 -1.66 16.50
C TYR A 452 12.72 -2.46 15.54
N ILE A 453 12.63 -2.05 14.28
CA ILE A 453 11.78 -2.74 13.28
C ILE A 453 12.32 -4.14 12.94
N GLN A 454 13.64 -4.27 12.79
CA GLN A 454 14.30 -5.56 12.49
C GLN A 454 14.11 -6.58 13.63
N GLU A 455 14.18 -6.13 14.88
CA GLU A 455 14.01 -7.00 16.05
C GLU A 455 12.54 -7.39 16.31
N GLU A 456 11.59 -6.52 15.96
CA GLU A 456 10.16 -6.77 16.23
C GLU A 456 9.53 -7.80 15.28
N GLN A 457 10.03 -7.91 14.04
CA GLN A 457 9.40 -8.75 13.03
C GLN A 457 9.43 -10.26 13.37
N PRO A 458 10.57 -10.87 13.75
CA PRO A 458 10.61 -12.30 14.09
C PRO A 458 9.71 -12.63 15.27
N TYR A 459 9.65 -11.73 16.26
CA TYR A 459 8.81 -11.90 17.43
C TYR A 459 7.32 -11.91 17.06
N GLY A 460 6.86 -10.94 16.28
CA GLY A 460 5.47 -10.87 15.84
C GLY A 460 5.03 -12.13 15.08
N ILE A 461 5.88 -12.63 14.17
CA ILE A 461 5.61 -13.85 13.41
C ILE A 461 5.57 -15.08 14.32
N ASN A 462 6.55 -15.24 15.21
CA ASN A 462 6.62 -16.37 16.14
C ASN A 462 5.43 -16.41 17.10
N TYR A 463 5.01 -15.25 17.62
CA TYR A 463 3.83 -15.14 18.47
C TYR A 463 2.56 -15.61 17.75
N LEU A 464 2.35 -15.16 16.51
CA LEU A 464 1.17 -15.57 15.72
C LEU A 464 1.21 -17.06 15.35
N LYS A 465 2.39 -17.62 15.05
CA LYS A 465 2.59 -19.05 14.81
C LYS A 465 2.20 -19.90 16.03
N GLN A 466 2.63 -19.50 17.22
CA GLN A 466 2.28 -20.19 18.48
C GLN A 466 0.77 -20.18 18.75
N HIS A 467 0.03 -19.21 18.19
CA HIS A 467 -1.43 -19.09 18.33
C HIS A 467 -2.20 -19.66 17.11
N GLY A 468 -1.56 -20.52 16.31
CA GLY A 468 -2.22 -21.30 15.26
C GLY A 468 -2.45 -20.55 13.94
N ILE A 469 -1.76 -19.44 13.70
CA ILE A 469 -1.74 -18.75 12.40
C ILE A 469 -0.50 -19.21 11.63
N ALA A 470 -0.71 -19.96 10.55
CA ALA A 470 0.37 -20.47 9.72
C ALA A 470 1.09 -19.34 8.96
N GLU A 471 2.35 -19.58 8.60
CA GLU A 471 3.13 -18.61 7.83
C GLU A 471 2.56 -18.37 6.44
N GLU A 472 1.97 -19.39 5.81
CA GLU A 472 1.27 -19.18 4.54
C GLU A 472 0.07 -18.25 4.71
N GLU A 473 -0.62 -18.30 5.85
CA GLU A 473 -1.79 -17.47 6.11
C GLU A 473 -1.42 -16.00 6.32
N LEU A 474 -0.29 -15.74 6.97
CA LEU A 474 0.28 -14.40 7.09
C LEU A 474 0.61 -13.79 5.74
N ARG A 475 0.82 -14.62 4.71
CA ARG A 475 1.13 -14.24 3.34
C ARG A 475 -0.02 -14.51 2.36
N SER A 476 -1.16 -15.02 2.84
CA SER A 476 -2.35 -15.32 2.02
C SER A 476 -3.38 -14.19 2.13
N SER A 477 -2.99 -12.98 1.78
CA SER A 477 -4.00 -12.04 1.28
C SER A 477 -4.17 -12.33 -0.22
N SER A 478 -5.42 -12.49 -0.66
CA SER A 478 -5.76 -12.48 -2.08
C SER A 478 -6.14 -11.05 -2.47
N PRO A 479 -5.18 -10.11 -2.67
CA PRO A 479 -5.51 -8.92 -3.42
C PRO A 479 -5.79 -9.34 -4.87
N ILE A 480 -6.55 -8.52 -5.59
CA ILE A 480 -6.55 -8.53 -7.05
C ILE A 480 -5.08 -8.59 -7.47
N ARG A 481 -4.69 -9.67 -8.16
CA ARG A 481 -3.40 -9.73 -8.83
C ARG A 481 -3.69 -9.28 -10.23
N LEU A 482 -3.28 -8.07 -10.62
CA LEU A 482 -3.30 -7.61 -12.00
C LEU A 482 -2.14 -8.28 -12.76
N MET A 483 -2.16 -9.60 -12.95
CA MET A 483 -1.17 -10.25 -13.82
C MET A 483 -1.48 -9.88 -15.26
N ILE A 484 -0.69 -9.03 -15.91
CA ILE A 484 -0.83 -8.86 -17.37
C ILE A 484 -0.45 -10.21 -18.00
N LEU A 485 -1.39 -10.90 -18.61
CA LEU A 485 -1.08 -12.16 -19.29
C LEU A 485 -0.57 -11.82 -20.69
N ASP A 486 0.43 -12.56 -21.14
CA ASP A 486 0.78 -12.61 -22.56
C ASP A 486 -0.47 -13.10 -23.32
N GLU A 487 -0.92 -12.34 -24.32
CA GLU A 487 -1.92 -12.81 -25.29
C GLU A 487 -1.34 -13.88 -26.21
#